data_AF-V9IGB1-F1
#
_entry.id   AF-V9IGB1-F1
#
_cell.length_a   1.000
_cell.length_b   1.000
_cell.length_c   1.000
_cell.angle_alpha   90.00
_cell.angle_beta   90.00
_cell.angle_gamma   90.00
#
_symmetry.space_group_name_H-M   'P 1'
#
loop_
_entity.id
_entity.type
_entity.pdbx_description
1 polymer ?
#
loop_
_entity_poly.entity_id
_entity_poly.type
_entity_poly.pdbx_seq_one_letter_code
_entity_poly.pdbx_strand_id
1 'polypeptide(L)'
;MFPMSKEGPQGTYCNPSGIIHETVTLYHAQGLALSDNPSINYTWFPGYAWTVATCKDCDNHMGWKFTAVQNNLKPKAFWGLLRKSLKSKEK
;
A
#
# COMPACT_ATOMS: atom_id res chain seq x y z
N MET A 1 10.92 -5.82 1.89
CA MET A 1 10.66 -4.38 2.10
C MET A 1 11.54 -3.59 1.15
N PHE A 2 11.07 -2.49 0.58
CA PHE A 2 11.87 -1.66 -0.33
C PHE A 2 11.39 -0.20 -0.25
N PRO A 3 12.24 0.80 -0.47
CA PRO A 3 11.85 2.20 -0.36
C PRO A 3 11.17 2.73 -1.65
N MET A 4 9.95 3.27 -1.50
CA MET A 4 9.34 4.15 -2.50
C MET A 4 9.53 5.64 -2.20
N SER A 5 10.12 5.97 -1.03
CA SER A 5 10.41 7.32 -0.59
C SER A 5 11.90 7.47 -0.24
N LYS A 6 12.42 8.71 -0.25
CA LYS A 6 13.83 8.99 0.09
C LYS A 6 14.14 8.71 1.56
N GLU A 7 13.13 8.82 2.42
CA GLU A 7 13.20 8.62 3.87
C GLU A 7 13.24 7.12 4.22
N GLY A 8 12.93 6.25 3.26
CA GLY A 8 13.01 4.81 3.39
C GLY A 8 11.70 4.10 3.03
N PRO A 9 11.55 2.84 3.46
CA PRO A 9 10.39 2.01 3.14
C PRO A 9 9.15 2.29 3.99
N GLN A 10 9.30 2.96 5.12
CA GLN A 10 8.19 3.40 5.96
C GLN A 10 7.93 4.90 5.72
N GLY A 11 6.68 5.27 5.49
CA GLY A 11 6.26 6.66 5.30
C GLY A 11 4.90 6.94 5.91
N THR A 12 4.66 8.21 6.24
CA THR A 12 3.41 8.68 6.85
C THR A 12 2.66 9.54 5.85
N TYR A 13 1.41 9.17 5.57
CA TYR A 13 0.60 9.81 4.53
C TYR A 13 -0.79 10.14 5.06
N CYS A 14 -1.36 11.25 4.59
CA CYS A 14 -2.71 11.67 4.95
C CYS A 14 -3.67 11.31 3.81
N ASN A 15 -4.82 10.73 4.14
CA ASN A 15 -5.89 10.50 3.17
C ASN A 15 -6.79 11.75 3.01
N PRO A 16 -7.70 11.79 2.04
CA PRO A 16 -8.58 12.95 1.81
C PRO A 16 -9.50 13.30 2.98
N SER A 17 -9.78 12.34 3.88
CA SER A 17 -10.57 12.54 5.08
C SER A 17 -9.75 13.10 6.26
N GLY A 18 -8.46 13.42 6.06
CA GLY A 18 -7.58 13.92 7.11
C GLY A 18 -6.99 12.84 8.01
N ILE A 19 -7.16 11.56 7.68
CA ILE A 19 -6.65 10.44 8.49
C ILE A 19 -5.21 10.15 8.12
N ILE A 20 -4.35 10.11 9.13
CA ILE A 20 -2.92 9.80 8.98
C ILE A 20 -2.71 8.28 9.01
N HIS A 21 -1.97 7.79 8.02
CA HIS A 21 -1.62 6.40 7.85
C HIS A 21 -0.09 6.24 7.79
N GLU A 22 0.47 5.51 8.76
CA GLU A 22 1.82 4.98 8.65
C GLU A 22 1.81 3.73 7.77
N THR A 23 2.62 3.73 6.72
CA THR A 23 2.62 2.68 5.70
C THR A 23 4.03 2.15 5.48
N VAL A 24 4.11 0.86 5.15
CA VAL A 24 5.36 0.17 4.81
C VAL A 24 5.26 -0.34 3.38
N THR A 25 6.31 -0.12 2.59
CA THR A 25 6.36 -0.49 1.18
C THR A 25 7.06 -1.83 0.94
N LEU A 26 6.35 -2.73 0.22
CA LEU A 26 6.71 -4.13 0.04
C LEU A 26 6.52 -4.55 -1.43
N TYR A 27 7.42 -5.37 -1.96
CA TYR A 27 7.25 -5.95 -3.31
C TYR A 27 6.15 -7.01 -3.34
N HIS A 28 6.10 -7.85 -2.30
CA HIS A 28 5.21 -9.00 -2.23
C HIS A 28 4.43 -8.99 -0.92
N ALA A 29 3.15 -9.32 -1.01
CA ALA A 29 2.26 -9.62 0.11
C ALA A 29 1.31 -10.74 -0.32
N GLN A 30 0.91 -11.58 0.63
CA GLN A 30 0.01 -12.71 0.42
C GLN A 30 -1.10 -12.69 1.48
N GLY A 31 -2.15 -13.49 1.29
CA GLY A 31 -3.29 -13.52 2.21
C GLY A 31 -4.19 -12.27 2.13
N LEU A 32 -4.09 -11.49 1.04
CA LEU A 32 -4.88 -10.26 0.85
C LEU A 32 -5.91 -10.41 -0.28
N ALA A 33 -7.12 -9.90 -0.05
CA ALA A 33 -8.14 -9.63 -1.06
C ALA A 33 -8.05 -8.17 -1.52
N LEU A 34 -8.43 -7.90 -2.78
CA LEU A 34 -8.44 -6.56 -3.35
C LEU A 34 -9.88 -6.17 -3.69
N SER A 35 -10.23 -4.90 -3.46
CA SER A 35 -11.46 -4.31 -4.00
C SER A 35 -11.42 -4.22 -5.52
N ASP A 36 -12.57 -4.20 -6.19
CA ASP A 36 -12.64 -4.23 -7.66
C ASP A 36 -12.12 -2.96 -8.36
N ASN A 37 -12.27 -1.80 -7.72
CA ASN A 37 -12.05 -0.50 -8.37
C ASN A 37 -10.72 0.15 -7.95
N PRO A 38 -9.67 0.09 -8.78
CA PRO A 38 -8.46 0.90 -8.57
C PRO A 38 -8.75 2.39 -8.80
N SER A 39 -8.05 3.26 -8.07
CA SER A 39 -8.21 4.71 -8.16
C SER A 39 -6.86 5.42 -8.21
N ILE A 40 -6.76 6.45 -9.06
CA ILE A 40 -5.62 7.37 -9.09
C ILE A 40 -5.84 8.60 -8.20
N ASN A 41 -7.05 8.81 -7.72
CA ASN A 41 -7.42 10.01 -6.96
C ASN A 41 -6.67 10.01 -5.63
N TYR A 42 -5.99 11.12 -5.31
CA TYR A 42 -5.24 11.29 -4.06
C TYR A 42 -4.19 10.19 -3.81
N THR A 43 -3.62 9.63 -4.88
CA THR A 43 -2.51 8.68 -4.74
C THR A 43 -1.32 9.33 -4.05
N TRP A 44 -0.72 8.63 -3.09
CA TRP A 44 0.52 9.06 -2.44
C TRP A 44 1.75 8.86 -3.31
N PHE A 45 1.63 8.01 -4.34
CA PHE A 45 2.72 7.68 -5.25
C PHE A 45 2.29 8.09 -6.67
N PRO A 46 2.72 9.27 -7.15
CA PRO A 46 2.38 9.75 -8.48
C PRO A 46 2.69 8.70 -9.56
N GLY A 47 1.75 8.49 -10.48
CA GLY A 47 1.86 7.47 -11.52
C GLY A 47 1.38 6.06 -11.11
N TYR A 48 0.82 5.90 -9.90
CA TYR A 48 0.23 4.65 -9.45
C TYR A 48 -1.25 4.82 -9.08
N ALA A 49 -2.07 3.86 -9.48
CA ALA A 49 -3.42 3.68 -8.95
C ALA A 49 -3.36 2.80 -7.70
N TRP A 50 -4.11 3.14 -6.66
CA TRP A 50 -4.25 2.33 -5.45
C TRP A 50 -5.53 1.50 -5.50
N THR A 51 -5.48 0.33 -4.87
CA THR A 51 -6.62 -0.58 -4.68
C THR A 51 -6.64 -1.02 -3.23
N VAL A 52 -7.79 -0.94 -2.57
CA VAL A 52 -7.91 -1.33 -1.15
C VAL A 52 -7.57 -2.80 -1.00
N ALA A 53 -6.75 -3.11 -0.01
CA ALA A 53 -6.37 -4.47 0.37
C ALA A 53 -6.89 -4.81 1.77
N THR A 54 -7.56 -5.95 1.89
CA THR A 54 -8.07 -6.50 3.14
C THR A 54 -7.49 -7.90 3.39
N CYS A 55 -7.44 -8.32 4.66
CA CYS A 55 -7.06 -9.69 5.01
C CYS A 55 -8.13 -10.67 4.52
N LYS A 56 -7.74 -11.78 3.86
CA LYS A 56 -8.69 -12.80 3.39
C LYS A 56 -9.41 -13.54 4.52
N ASP A 57 -8.82 -13.58 5.71
CA ASP A 57 -9.34 -14.41 6.81
C ASP A 57 -10.21 -13.60 7.80
N CYS A 58 -10.01 -12.28 7.88
CA CYS A 58 -10.69 -11.45 8.89
C CYS A 58 -11.18 -10.10 8.37
N ASP A 59 -11.09 -9.86 7.06
CA ASP A 59 -11.55 -8.65 6.35
C ASP A 59 -10.97 -7.31 6.84
N ASN A 60 -10.05 -7.34 7.80
CA ASN A 60 -9.39 -6.15 8.32
C ASN A 60 -8.66 -5.41 7.19
N HIS A 61 -8.75 -4.09 7.20
CA HIS A 61 -8.04 -3.24 6.26
C HIS A 61 -6.52 -3.30 6.52
N MET A 62 -5.79 -3.80 5.52
CA MET A 62 -4.34 -4.00 5.60
C MET A 62 -3.56 -2.87 4.91
N GLY A 63 -4.20 -2.11 4.03
CA GLY A 63 -3.60 -1.02 3.27
C GLY A 63 -4.02 -1.09 1.80
N TRP A 64 -3.06 -0.90 0.88
CA TRP A 64 -3.35 -0.79 -0.54
C TRP A 64 -2.32 -1.51 -1.41
N LYS A 65 -2.78 -1.99 -2.57
CA LYS A 65 -1.90 -2.34 -3.70
C LYS A 65 -1.81 -1.15 -4.63
N PHE A 66 -0.58 -0.75 -4.96
CA PHE A 66 -0.29 0.30 -5.93
C PHE A 66 0.14 -0.34 -7.25
N THR A 67 -0.52 0.03 -8.34
CA THR A 67 -0.24 -0.50 -9.69
C THR A 67 0.09 0.67 -10.62
N ALA A 68 1.21 0.56 -11.34
CA ALA A 68 1.67 1.60 -12.24
C ALA A 68 0.66 1.83 -13.37
N VAL A 69 0.29 3.08 -13.61
CA VAL A 69 -0.58 3.47 -14.74
C VAL A 69 0.22 3.81 -16.00
N GLN A 70 1.55 3.89 -15.88
CA GLN A 70 2.48 4.21 -16.97
C GLN A 70 3.49 3.09 -17.22
N ASN A 71 3.88 2.92 -18.48
CA ASN A 71 4.73 1.80 -18.91
C ASN A 71 6.21 1.91 -18.52
N ASN A 72 6.69 3.09 -18.16
CA ASN A 72 8.09 3.33 -17.77
C ASN A 72 8.34 3.20 -16.26
N LEU A 73 7.29 3.15 -15.44
CA LEU A 73 7.45 3.12 -13.98
C LEU A 73 7.91 1.74 -13.49
N LYS A 74 8.79 1.77 -12.50
CA LYS A 74 9.24 0.61 -11.73
C LYS A 74 9.10 0.90 -10.23
N PRO A 75 8.62 -0.06 -9.44
CA PRO A 75 8.08 -1.37 -9.86
C PRO A 75 6.74 -1.25 -10.60
N LYS A 76 6.30 -2.33 -11.28
CA LYS A 76 4.98 -2.34 -11.94
C LYS A 76 3.81 -2.40 -10.96
N ALA A 77 4.04 -3.02 -9.81
CA ALA A 77 3.14 -2.97 -8.69
C ALA A 77 3.94 -3.13 -7.40
N PHE A 78 3.37 -2.64 -6.31
CA PHE A 78 3.86 -2.85 -4.95
C PHE A 78 2.71 -2.72 -3.96
N TRP A 79 3.02 -2.94 -2.68
CA TRP A 79 2.07 -2.83 -1.58
C TRP A 79 2.48 -1.71 -0.63
N GLY A 80 1.53 -0.90 -0.20
CA GLY A 80 1.66 0.01 0.94
C GLY A 80 0.74 -0.49 2.05
N LEU A 81 1.30 -1.22 3.02
CA LEU A 81 0.53 -1.82 4.11
C LEU A 81 0.63 -0.98 5.38
N LEU A 82 -0.47 -0.89 6.12
CA LEU A 82 -0.56 -0.11 7.35
C LEU A 82 0.31 -0.73 8.45
N ARG A 83 1.21 0.06 9.03
CA ARG A 83 2.08 -0.37 10.12
C ARG A 83 1.29 -0.98 11.28
N LYS A 84 0.18 -0.34 11.66
CA LYS A 84 -0.73 -0.80 12.73
C LYS A 84 -1.41 -2.14 12.45
N SER A 85 -1.53 -2.54 11.18
CA SER A 85 -2.15 -3.80 10.77
C SER A 85 -1.13 -4.95 10.67
N LEU A 86 0.16 -4.67 10.85
CA LEU A 86 1.23 -5.65 10.75
C LEU A 86 1.72 -6.08 12.13
N LYS A 87 1.99 -7.37 12.28
CA LYS A 87 2.70 -7.93 13.44
C LYS A 87 3.95 -8.63 12.94
N SER A 88 5.08 -8.36 13.58
CA SER A 88 6.26 -9.20 13.38
C SER A 88 5.95 -10.58 13.94
N LYS A 89 6.40 -11.65 13.25
CA LYS A 89 6.46 -12.94 13.91
C LYS A 89 7.46 -12.81 15.06
N GLU A 90 7.01 -13.10 16.27
CA GLU A 90 7.93 -13.35 17.38
C GLU A 90 8.80 -14.55 16.99
N LYS A 91 10.09 -14.47 17.34
CA LYS A 91 11.07 -15.52 17.01
C LYS A 91 10.82 -16.77 17.83
#